data_AF-A0A1G9Y8H7-F1
#
_entry.id   AF-A0A1G9Y8H7-F1
#
_cell.length_a   1.000
_cell.length_b   1.000
_cell.length_c   1.000
_cell.angle_alpha   90.00
_cell.angle_beta   90.00
_cell.angle_gamma   90.00
#
_symmetry.space_group_name_H-M   'P 1'
#
loop_
_entity.id
_entity.type
_entity.pdbx_description
1 polymer ?
#
loop_
_entity_poly.entity_id
_entity_poly.type
_entity_poly.pdbx_seq_one_letter_code
_entity_poly.pdbx_strand_id
1 'polypeptide(L)'
;MVWWWFGHGGPVDLGEVEELRGELAAFVAEVFASVPRRDQRAKGDCYLRGLMLEGRRKSIQPMAERLPDGDMQALQQFVSQSPWDHAAVLRAVAVKTVPVVDPVV
;
A
#
# COMPACT_ATOMS: atom_id res chain seq x y z
N MET A 1 12.13 -21.39 13.43
CA MET A 1 12.26 -22.05 12.12
C MET A 1 10.86 -22.32 11.57
N VAL A 2 10.19 -21.26 11.12
CA VAL A 2 8.96 -21.31 10.30
C VAL A 2 9.06 -20.14 9.33
N TRP A 3 10.11 -20.19 8.51
CA TRP A 3 10.07 -19.66 7.15
C TRP A 3 9.55 -20.83 6.31
N TRP A 4 8.87 -20.59 5.19
CA TRP A 4 8.06 -21.56 4.40
C TRP A 4 6.59 -21.65 4.84
N TRP A 5 5.74 -20.71 4.42
CA TRP A 5 4.35 -21.03 4.07
C TRP A 5 3.93 -20.05 2.95
N PHE A 6 3.93 -20.57 1.71
CA PHE A 6 3.48 -19.99 0.43
C PHE A 6 4.37 -18.99 -0.35
N GLY A 7 4.98 -19.50 -1.43
CA GLY A 7 5.11 -18.79 -2.71
C GLY A 7 6.44 -18.05 -2.96
N HIS A 8 6.88 -18.02 -4.22
CA HIS A 8 8.18 -17.53 -4.71
C HIS A 8 8.50 -16.02 -4.51
N GLY A 9 7.80 -15.31 -3.62
CA GLY A 9 8.14 -13.92 -3.29
C GLY A 9 9.06 -13.90 -2.08
N GLY A 10 10.34 -13.58 -2.29
CA GLY A 10 11.18 -13.13 -1.18
C GLY A 10 10.57 -11.87 -0.52
N PRO A 11 11.10 -11.43 0.62
CA PRO A 11 10.71 -10.14 1.14
C PRO A 11 10.92 -9.04 0.10
N VAL A 12 9.89 -8.25 -0.18
CA VAL A 12 9.93 -7.18 -1.17
C VAL A 12 10.85 -6.07 -0.65
N ASP A 13 11.94 -5.82 -1.39
CA ASP A 13 12.88 -4.75 -1.08
C ASP A 13 12.53 -3.43 -1.78
N LEU A 14 13.31 -2.38 -1.51
CA LEU A 14 13.04 -1.06 -2.11
C LEU A 14 13.19 -1.09 -3.64
N GLY A 15 14.15 -1.82 -4.20
CA GLY A 15 14.34 -1.93 -5.64
C GLY A 15 13.12 -2.54 -6.32
N GLU A 16 12.57 -3.63 -5.78
CA GLU A 16 11.36 -4.28 -6.30
C GLU A 16 10.14 -3.36 -6.19
N VAL A 17 9.97 -2.63 -5.07
CA VAL A 17 8.91 -1.62 -4.93
C VAL A 17 9.05 -0.49 -5.96
N GLU A 18 10.27 -0.05 -6.24
CA GLU A 18 10.53 1.00 -7.23
C GLU A 18 10.28 0.52 -8.67
N GLU A 19 10.60 -0.73 -8.99
CA GLU A 19 10.27 -1.35 -10.28
C GLU A 19 8.76 -1.41 -10.51
N LEU A 20 7.99 -1.74 -9.46
CA LEU A 20 6.53 -1.79 -9.49
C LEU A 20 5.85 -0.42 -9.34
N ARG A 21 6.60 0.69 -9.18
CA ARG A 21 6.03 2.01 -8.87
C ARG A 21 4.92 2.43 -9.84
N GLY A 22 5.07 2.15 -11.13
CA GLY A 22 4.06 2.47 -12.14
C GLY A 22 2.76 1.67 -11.97
N GLU A 23 2.87 0.37 -11.73
CA GLU A 23 1.72 -0.52 -11.51
C GLU A 23 1.02 -0.21 -10.18
N LEU A 24 1.80 0.05 -9.12
CA LEU A 24 1.29 0.49 -7.83
C LEU A 24 0.55 1.83 -7.94
N ALA A 25 1.09 2.79 -8.71
CA ALA A 25 0.42 4.07 -8.95
C ALA A 25 -0.91 3.90 -9.71
N ALA A 26 -0.96 2.99 -10.70
CA ALA A 26 -2.21 2.67 -11.41
C ALA A 26 -3.23 2.02 -10.48
N PHE A 27 -2.80 1.04 -9.67
CA PHE A 27 -3.64 0.40 -8.66
C PHE A 27 -4.20 1.42 -7.66
N VAL A 28 -3.37 2.34 -7.16
CA VAL A 28 -3.75 3.42 -6.25
C VAL A 28 -4.74 4.37 -6.91
N ALA A 29 -4.52 4.74 -8.18
CA ALA A 29 -5.42 5.64 -8.90
C ALA A 29 -6.84 5.08 -8.98
N GLU A 30 -6.99 3.76 -9.15
CA GLU A 30 -8.27 3.08 -9.16
C GLU A 30 -8.87 2.92 -7.76
N VAL A 31 -8.10 2.38 -6.81
CA VAL A 31 -8.58 2.10 -5.45
C VAL A 31 -8.93 3.36 -4.66
N PHE A 32 -8.18 4.44 -4.90
CA PHE A 32 -8.43 5.74 -4.30
C PHE A 32 -9.21 6.69 -5.22
N ALA A 33 -9.88 6.20 -6.27
CA ALA A 33 -10.69 7.04 -7.17
C ALA A 33 -11.80 7.80 -6.44
N SER A 34 -12.34 7.25 -5.35
CA SER A 34 -13.33 7.90 -4.49
C SER A 34 -12.76 8.99 -3.57
N VAL A 35 -11.42 9.05 -3.42
CA VAL A 35 -10.76 10.04 -2.59
C VAL A 35 -10.60 11.33 -3.39
N PRO A 36 -11.26 12.44 -2.99
CA PRO A 36 -11.41 13.59 -3.86
C PRO A 36 -10.09 14.34 -4.09
N ARG A 37 -9.23 14.42 -3.08
CA ARG A 37 -8.04 15.26 -3.12
C ARG A 37 -6.82 14.50 -3.66
N ARG A 38 -6.13 15.13 -4.62
CA ARG A 38 -4.94 14.55 -5.28
C ARG A 38 -3.79 14.30 -4.32
N ASP A 39 -3.56 15.19 -3.37
CA ASP A 39 -2.51 15.08 -2.36
C ASP A 39 -2.76 13.88 -1.42
N GLN A 40 -4.01 13.64 -1.02
CA GLN A 40 -4.37 12.43 -0.25
C GLN A 40 -4.08 11.16 -1.04
N ARG A 41 -4.43 11.11 -2.33
CA ARG A 41 -4.10 9.96 -3.19
C ARG A 41 -2.59 9.72 -3.29
N ALA A 42 -1.79 10.79 -3.39
CA ALA A 42 -0.33 10.69 -3.39
C ALA A 42 0.23 10.16 -2.06
N LYS A 43 -0.38 10.51 -0.92
CA LYS A 43 0.00 9.93 0.38
C LYS A 43 -0.46 8.48 0.52
N GLY A 44 -1.58 8.11 -0.10
CA GLY A 44 -2.02 6.72 -0.24
C GLY A 44 -1.04 5.86 -1.03
N ASP A 45 -0.49 6.38 -2.13
CA ASP A 45 0.59 5.73 -2.89
C ASP A 45 1.83 5.47 -2.03
N CYS A 46 2.29 6.50 -1.33
CA CYS A 46 3.44 6.41 -0.42
C CYS A 46 3.18 5.38 0.70
N TYR A 47 1.98 5.37 1.28
CA TYR A 47 1.61 4.41 2.32
C TYR A 47 1.56 2.97 1.77
N LEU A 48 1.03 2.75 0.57
CA LEU A 48 0.99 1.43 -0.06
C LEU A 48 2.39 0.88 -0.32
N ARG A 49 3.29 1.70 -0.87
CA ARG A 49 4.71 1.30 -1.06
C ARG A 49 5.36 0.94 0.27
N GLY A 50 5.10 1.72 1.33
CA GLY A 50 5.59 1.44 2.67
C GLY A 50 5.06 0.13 3.28
N LEU A 51 3.84 -0.29 2.91
CA LEU A 51 3.26 -1.58 3.32
C LEU A 51 3.87 -2.78 2.61
N MET A 52 4.38 -2.60 1.39
CA MET A 52 5.03 -3.65 0.61
C MET A 52 6.46 -3.91 1.08
N LEU A 53 7.18 -2.87 1.49
CA LEU A 53 8.54 -3.00 2.00
C LEU A 53 8.63 -3.97 3.18
N GLU A 54 9.66 -4.82 3.15
CA GLU A 54 9.94 -5.72 4.27
C GLU A 54 10.12 -4.96 5.59
N GLY A 55 9.48 -5.47 6.64
CA GLY A 55 9.71 -4.98 7.99
C GLY A 55 8.92 -5.74 9.03
N ARG A 56 9.55 -6.03 10.18
CA ARG A 56 8.89 -6.67 11.33
C ARG A 56 7.69 -5.89 11.88
N ARG A 57 7.62 -4.59 11.60
CA ARG A 57 6.57 -3.69 12.10
C ARG A 57 5.96 -2.93 10.94
N LYS A 58 4.64 -3.04 10.81
CA LYS A 58 3.81 -2.24 9.89
C LYS A 58 3.40 -0.90 10.51
N SER A 59 4.33 -0.21 11.15
CA SER A 59 4.12 1.10 11.79
C SER A 59 4.60 2.24 10.89
N ILE A 60 3.96 3.41 10.99
CA ILE A 60 4.18 4.56 10.09
C ILE A 60 5.63 5.07 10.14
N GLN A 61 6.25 5.20 11.31
CA GLN A 61 7.61 5.73 11.43
C GLN A 61 8.64 4.88 10.65
N PRO A 62 8.80 3.55 10.91
CA PRO A 62 9.69 2.71 10.12
C PRO A 62 9.35 2.64 8.62
N MET A 63 8.10 2.85 8.21
CA MET A 63 7.75 2.94 6.78
C MET A 63 8.31 4.21 6.16
N ALA A 64 8.10 5.36 6.82
CA ALA A 64 8.58 6.64 6.34
C ALA A 64 10.11 6.67 6.22
N GLU A 65 10.82 6.08 7.19
CA GLU A 65 12.29 6.03 7.20
C GLU A 65 12.89 5.21 6.04
N ARG A 66 12.14 4.27 5.45
CA ARG A 66 12.63 3.43 4.35
C ARG A 66 12.34 3.98 2.95
N LEU A 67 11.39 4.90 2.84
CA LEU A 67 10.96 5.44 1.55
C LEU A 67 11.71 6.75 1.24
N PRO A 68 12.21 6.94 0.01
CA PRO A 68 12.87 8.19 -0.38
C PRO A 68 11.98 9.44 -0.23
N ASP A 69 10.67 9.27 -0.38
CA ASP A 69 9.64 10.30 -0.24
C ASP A 69 8.78 10.14 1.03
N GLY A 70 9.27 9.35 1.99
CA GLY A 70 8.58 9.07 3.24
C GLY A 70 8.50 10.29 4.16
N ASP A 71 7.29 10.65 4.56
CA ASP A 71 7.02 11.71 5.52
C ASP A 71 6.14 11.14 6.63
N MET A 72 6.73 10.89 7.80
CA MET A 72 6.05 10.28 8.93
C MET A 72 4.80 11.06 9.33
N GLN A 73 4.88 12.40 9.37
CA GLN A 73 3.77 13.23 9.82
C GLN A 73 2.64 13.21 8.79
N ALA A 74 2.97 13.35 7.50
CA ALA A 74 1.98 13.29 6.43
C ALA A 74 1.31 11.92 6.34
N LEU A 75 2.06 10.82 6.51
CA LEU A 75 1.51 9.47 6.53
C LEU A 75 0.61 9.24 7.75
N GLN A 76 1.01 9.75 8.92
CA GLN A 76 0.18 9.70 10.13
C GLN A 76 -1.13 10.45 9.94
N GLN A 77 -1.09 11.68 9.40
CA GLN A 77 -2.28 12.46 9.10
C GLN A 77 -3.15 11.80 8.01
N PHE A 78 -2.53 11.18 7.01
CA PHE A 78 -3.24 10.46 5.97
C PHE A 78 -4.09 9.32 6.54
N VAL A 79 -3.48 8.46 7.37
CA VAL A 79 -4.16 7.29 7.93
C VAL A 79 -5.16 7.66 9.04
N SER A 80 -4.86 8.65 9.87
CA SER A 80 -5.65 8.93 11.08
C SER A 80 -6.65 10.08 10.97
N GLN A 81 -6.44 11.03 10.06
CA GLN A 81 -7.18 12.30 10.05
C GLN A 81 -7.74 12.69 8.67
N SER A 82 -7.35 12.00 7.60
CA SER A 82 -7.82 12.40 6.27
C SER A 82 -9.29 12.02 6.07
N PRO A 83 -10.14 12.95 5.58
CA PRO A 83 -11.54 12.66 5.29
C PRO A 83 -11.65 11.90 3.96
N TRP A 84 -11.64 10.56 4.02
CA TRP A 84 -11.95 9.69 2.89
C TRP A 84 -12.89 8.56 3.33
N ASP A 85 -13.77 8.13 2.41
CA ASP A 85 -14.68 7.00 2.66
C ASP A 85 -13.90 5.67 2.58
N HIS A 86 -13.50 5.16 3.74
CA HIS A 86 -12.79 3.89 3.85
C HIS A 86 -13.59 2.70 3.29
N ALA A 87 -14.93 2.74 3.37
CA ALA A 87 -15.76 1.66 2.84
C ALA A 87 -15.71 1.64 1.30
N ALA A 88 -15.68 2.82 0.65
CA ALA A 88 -15.48 2.90 -0.79
C ALA A 88 -14.12 2.36 -1.23
N VAL A 89 -13.05 2.71 -0.50
CA VAL A 89 -11.70 2.21 -0.77
C VAL A 89 -11.64 0.68 -0.58
N LEU A 90 -12.18 0.15 0.52
CA LEU A 90 -12.20 -1.29 0.78
C LEU A 90 -13.01 -2.06 -0.28
N ARG A 91 -14.14 -1.52 -0.74
CA ARG A 91 -14.90 -2.12 -1.86
C ARG A 91 -14.07 -2.18 -3.13
N ALA A 92 -13.36 -1.10 -3.48
CA ALA A 92 -12.51 -1.05 -4.67
C ALA A 92 -11.34 -2.06 -4.58
N VAL A 93 -10.71 -2.18 -3.40
CA VAL A 93 -9.70 -3.23 -3.14
C VAL A 93 -10.30 -4.61 -3.35
N ALA A 94 -11.44 -4.92 -2.71
CA ALA A 94 -12.06 -6.24 -2.79
C ALA A 94 -12.42 -6.63 -4.23
N VAL A 95 -12.96 -5.71 -5.03
CA VAL A 95 -13.25 -5.96 -6.46
C VAL A 95 -12.00 -6.36 -7.24
N LYS A 96 -10.84 -5.76 -6.94
CA LYS A 96 -9.58 -6.08 -7.62
C LYS A 96 -8.90 -7.34 -7.07
N THR A 97 -9.01 -7.59 -5.77
CA THR A 97 -8.30 -8.70 -5.12
C THR A 97 -9.06 -10.02 -5.17
N VAL A 98 -10.39 -10.01 -5.08
CA VAL A 98 -11.18 -11.27 -5.10
C VAL A 98 -10.78 -12.17 -6.27
N PRO A 99 -10.69 -11.71 -7.54
CA PRO A 99 -10.34 -12.59 -8.67
C PRO A 99 -8.95 -13.24 -8.60
N VAL A 100 -8.02 -12.71 -7.79
CA VAL A 100 -6.63 -13.21 -7.69
C VAL A 100 -6.33 -13.90 -6.37
N VAL A 101 -7.18 -13.73 -5.36
CA VAL A 101 -7.03 -14.34 -4.02
C VAL A 101 -8.06 -15.45 -3.78
N ASP A 102 -9.12 -15.54 -4.60
CA ASP A 102 -10.07 -16.66 -4.52
C ASP A 102 -9.30 -17.96 -4.75
N PRO A 103 -9.32 -18.92 -3.79
CA PRO A 103 -8.69 -20.20 -4.00
C PRO A 103 -9.30 -20.82 -5.25
N VAL A 104 -8.44 -21.22 -6.20
CA VAL A 104 -8.86 -22.04 -7.33
C VAL A 104 -9.48 -23.30 -6.72
N VAL A 105 -10.81 -23.38 -6.74
CA VAL A 105 -11.58 -24.56 -6.35
C VAL A 105 -11.42 -25.64 -7.40
#